data_AF-A0A954BYH1-F1
#
_entry.id   AF-A0A954BYH1-F1
#
_cell.length_a   1.000
_cell.length_b   1.000
_cell.length_c   1.000
_cell.angle_alpha   90.00
_cell.angle_beta   90.00
_cell.angle_gamma   90.00
#
_symmetry.space_group_name_H-M   'P 1'
#
loop_
_entity.id
_entity.type
_entity.pdbx_description
1 polymer ?
#
loop_
_entity_poly.entity_id
_entity_poly.type
_entity_poly.pdbx_seq_one_letter_code
_entity_poly.pdbx_strand_id
1 'polypeptide(L)'
;MEAELFQCQVHDPEHRPPFYQWYYAYGTRIGEALDSIRAAVKSNGLVRPILCEADPIDISEVDGDVAPSVEANVFWSVTKYSYSPEPGEHFEMPLGVILSDSRDRPDDDPDPDDIRAGYARFENEGIYSLEVNVSNESLYEHYAALLRLYEPFRVFWFLVHDHWENEGAEADEFFTNEELNTADEILAYISRAPVDSLQNGFVTLTAYASEDQVNVNISDHKKLVVLSTSDSRTSKAAKVLDSLGYEQLSPFVSVDARVHHWHYRPANSRTREQLINRLSEDGFSSWTPDSRKASR
;
A
#
# COMPACT_ATOMS: atom_id res chain seq x y z
N MET A 1 7.35 -13.98 -19.67
CA MET A 1 7.86 -12.62 -19.50
C MET A 1 9.37 -12.70 -19.36
N GLU A 2 10.08 -11.86 -20.10
CA GLU A 2 11.53 -11.70 -19.91
C GLU A 2 11.76 -10.92 -18.61
N ALA A 3 12.90 -11.14 -17.95
CA ALA A 3 13.24 -10.40 -16.75
C ALA A 3 13.70 -8.99 -17.12
N GLU A 4 13.21 -7.99 -16.40
CA GLU A 4 13.60 -6.58 -16.49
C GLU A 4 14.48 -6.22 -15.30
N LEU A 5 15.34 -5.20 -15.48
CA LEU A 5 16.17 -4.68 -14.41
C LEU A 5 15.44 -3.54 -13.70
N PHE A 6 15.34 -3.64 -12.38
CA PHE A 6 14.77 -2.58 -11.53
C PHE A 6 15.85 -1.95 -10.68
N GLN A 7 15.83 -0.62 -10.59
CA GLN A 7 16.55 0.18 -9.62
C GLN A 7 15.64 0.45 -8.41
N CYS A 8 16.19 0.49 -7.20
CA CYS A 8 15.48 0.88 -5.99
C CYS A 8 16.38 1.69 -5.06
N GLN A 9 15.85 2.80 -4.55
CA GLN A 9 16.49 3.60 -3.53
C GLN A 9 16.25 2.98 -2.16
N VAL A 10 17.33 2.72 -1.42
CA VAL A 10 17.26 2.16 -0.06
C VAL A 10 17.86 3.13 0.94
N HIS A 11 17.07 3.51 1.94
CA HIS A 11 17.48 4.36 3.06
C HIS A 11 17.80 3.52 4.30
N ASP A 12 18.82 3.90 5.05
CA ASP A 12 19.07 3.39 6.40
C ASP A 12 19.14 4.57 7.39
N PRO A 13 17.97 5.01 7.92
CA PRO A 13 17.90 6.16 8.83
C PRO A 13 18.53 5.90 10.19
N GLU A 14 18.75 4.63 10.58
CA GLU A 14 19.34 4.27 11.88
C GLU A 14 20.88 4.16 11.83
N HIS A 15 21.48 4.15 10.64
CA HIS A 15 22.93 4.24 10.50
C HIS A 15 23.46 5.61 10.95
N ARG A 16 24.75 5.69 11.35
CA ARG A 16 25.40 6.95 11.74
C ARG A 16 26.68 7.20 10.92
N PRO A 17 26.67 8.15 9.97
CA PRO A 17 25.53 8.99 9.56
C PRO A 17 24.48 8.19 8.76
N PRO A 18 23.20 8.63 8.77
CA PRO A 18 22.16 8.13 7.89
C PRO A 18 22.58 8.25 6.42
N PHE A 19 22.14 7.32 5.58
CA PHE A 19 22.49 7.32 4.17
C PHE A 19 21.42 6.67 3.30
N TYR A 20 21.44 7.02 2.01
CA TYR A 20 20.76 6.25 0.98
C TYR A 20 21.77 5.62 0.00
N GLN A 21 21.33 4.54 -0.65
CA GLN A 21 22.13 3.74 -1.57
C GLN A 21 21.21 3.12 -2.63
N TRP A 22 21.69 3.01 -3.87
CA TRP A 22 20.93 2.38 -4.94
C TRP A 22 21.18 0.89 -4.99
N TYR A 23 20.10 0.11 -5.09
CA TYR A 23 20.11 -1.33 -5.27
C TYR A 23 19.44 -1.66 -6.61
N TYR A 24 19.88 -2.77 -7.21
CA TYR A 24 19.41 -3.20 -8.51
C TYR A 24 19.17 -4.70 -8.50
N ALA A 25 18.05 -5.13 -9.08
CA ALA A 25 17.73 -6.54 -9.20
C ALA A 25 16.93 -6.82 -10.46
N TYR A 26 17.20 -7.98 -11.07
CA TYR A 26 16.35 -8.48 -12.15
C TYR A 26 15.11 -9.15 -11.57
N GLY A 27 13.95 -8.88 -12.16
CA GLY A 27 12.70 -9.53 -11.83
C GLY A 27 11.81 -9.63 -13.06
N THR A 28 10.91 -10.61 -13.10
CA THR A 28 9.84 -10.58 -14.12
C THR A 28 8.76 -9.57 -13.76
N ARG A 29 8.74 -9.14 -12.49
CA ARG A 29 7.85 -8.14 -11.90
C ARG A 29 8.60 -7.35 -10.83
N ILE A 30 8.21 -6.10 -10.62
CA ILE A 30 8.86 -5.23 -9.63
C ILE A 30 8.85 -5.83 -8.22
N GLY A 31 7.76 -6.49 -7.80
CA GLY A 31 7.68 -7.13 -6.48
C GLY A 31 8.75 -8.21 -6.24
N GLU A 32 9.13 -8.96 -7.28
CA GLU A 32 10.20 -9.96 -7.21
C GLU A 32 11.58 -9.31 -7.04
N ALA A 33 11.82 -8.21 -7.77
CA ALA A 33 13.03 -7.43 -7.64
C ALA A 33 13.14 -6.81 -6.24
N LEU A 34 12.07 -6.20 -5.73
CA LEU A 34 12.04 -5.59 -4.40
C LEU A 34 12.28 -6.62 -3.28
N ASP A 35 11.72 -7.82 -3.38
CA ASP A 35 11.97 -8.89 -2.40
C ASP A 35 13.42 -9.37 -2.41
N SER A 36 14.03 -9.46 -3.60
CA SER A 36 15.45 -9.79 -3.76
C SER A 36 16.33 -8.70 -3.14
N ILE A 37 15.99 -7.43 -3.38
CA ILE A 37 16.67 -6.27 -2.79
C ILE A 37 16.55 -6.30 -1.27
N ARG A 38 15.34 -6.50 -0.71
CA ARG A 38 15.14 -6.63 0.76
C ARG A 38 16.02 -7.72 1.36
N ALA A 39 16.10 -8.88 0.72
CA ALA A 39 16.94 -9.99 1.17
C ALA A 39 18.44 -9.62 1.16
N ALA A 40 18.91 -8.99 0.08
CA ALA A 40 20.28 -8.54 -0.06
C ALA A 40 20.64 -7.47 0.98
N VAL A 41 19.77 -6.49 1.18
CA VAL A 41 19.98 -5.41 2.15
C VAL A 41 20.10 -5.95 3.57
N LYS A 42 19.25 -6.91 3.94
CA LYS A 42 19.35 -7.61 5.24
C LYS A 42 20.68 -8.37 5.37
N SER A 43 21.14 -9.02 4.30
CA SER A 43 22.42 -9.74 4.29
C SER A 43 23.63 -8.80 4.41
N ASN A 44 23.50 -7.56 3.92
CA ASN A 44 24.51 -6.50 4.04
C ASN A 44 24.58 -5.88 5.45
N GLY A 45 23.70 -6.30 6.37
CA GLY A 45 23.72 -5.88 7.77
C GLY A 45 23.14 -4.49 8.02
N LEU A 46 22.31 -3.97 7.10
CA LEU A 46 21.58 -2.72 7.34
C LEU A 46 20.54 -2.95 8.45
N VAL A 47 20.41 -1.96 9.34
CA VAL A 47 19.68 -2.13 10.60
C VAL A 47 18.17 -2.00 10.37
N ARG A 48 17.76 -0.95 9.66
CA ARG A 48 16.36 -0.68 9.33
C ARG A 48 16.24 -0.14 7.90
N PRO A 49 16.37 -0.99 6.88
CA PRO A 49 16.30 -0.53 5.51
C PRO A 49 14.86 -0.18 5.10
N ILE A 50 14.71 0.98 4.48
CA ILE A 50 13.46 1.45 3.89
C ILE A 50 13.65 1.51 2.38
N LEU A 51 12.80 0.82 1.63
CA LEU A 51 12.75 0.92 0.17
C LEU A 51 11.81 2.09 -0.17
N CYS A 52 12.34 3.15 -0.76
CA CYS A 52 11.60 4.40 -0.93
C CYS A 52 11.00 4.52 -2.33
N GLU A 53 11.84 4.31 -3.35
CA GLU A 53 11.51 4.53 -4.76
C GLU A 53 12.02 3.36 -5.58
N ALA A 54 11.31 2.98 -6.64
CA ALA A 54 11.79 1.98 -7.57
C ALA A 54 11.22 2.14 -8.97
N ASP A 55 12.06 1.89 -9.97
CA ASP A 55 11.70 1.99 -11.38
C ASP A 55 12.47 0.97 -12.23
N PRO A 56 11.88 0.54 -13.37
CA PRO A 56 12.64 -0.15 -14.40
C PRO A 56 13.76 0.74 -14.94
N ILE A 57 14.90 0.15 -15.26
CA ILE A 57 16.06 0.87 -15.79
C ILE A 57 16.81 0.04 -16.84
N ASP A 58 17.41 0.70 -17.84
CA ASP A 58 18.33 0.05 -18.76
C ASP A 58 19.68 -0.22 -18.08
N ILE A 59 20.28 -1.38 -18.32
CA ILE A 59 21.59 -1.75 -17.75
C ILE A 59 22.69 -0.72 -18.10
N SER A 60 22.55 -0.01 -19.21
CA SER A 60 23.48 1.06 -19.63
C SER A 60 23.39 2.34 -18.78
N GLU A 61 22.32 2.51 -18.01
CA GLU A 61 22.16 3.62 -17.06
C GLU A 61 22.68 3.30 -15.65
N VAL A 62 23.08 2.05 -15.39
CA VAL A 62 23.68 1.66 -14.10
C VAL A 62 25.06 2.29 -13.93
N ASP A 63 25.30 2.86 -12.75
CA ASP A 63 26.62 3.39 -12.38
C ASP A 63 27.74 2.36 -12.56
N GLY A 64 28.90 2.79 -13.06
CA GLY A 64 30.00 1.87 -13.37
C GLY A 64 30.60 1.14 -12.15
N ASP A 65 30.42 1.68 -10.94
CA ASP A 65 30.95 1.11 -9.69
C ASP A 65 29.83 0.49 -8.85
N VAL A 66 29.56 -0.80 -9.07
CA VAL A 66 28.60 -1.60 -8.30
C VAL A 66 29.26 -2.79 -7.61
N ALA A 67 28.77 -3.13 -6.42
CA ALA A 67 29.12 -4.35 -5.70
C ALA A 67 28.04 -5.42 -5.94
N PRO A 68 28.41 -6.64 -6.36
CA PRO A 68 27.44 -7.72 -6.59
C PRO A 68 27.20 -8.58 -5.35
N SER A 69 25.98 -9.07 -5.21
CA SER A 69 25.62 -10.27 -4.46
C SER A 69 25.11 -11.32 -5.43
N VAL A 70 26.01 -12.24 -5.81
CA VAL A 70 25.71 -13.34 -6.74
C VAL A 70 24.60 -14.23 -6.20
N GLU A 71 24.56 -14.46 -4.88
CA GLU A 71 23.56 -15.33 -4.24
C GLU A 71 22.15 -14.73 -4.27
N ALA A 72 22.04 -13.39 -4.16
CA ALA A 72 20.75 -12.70 -4.18
C ALA A 72 20.34 -12.23 -5.59
N ASN A 73 21.19 -12.42 -6.60
CA ASN A 73 21.03 -11.84 -7.94
C ASN A 73 20.76 -10.32 -7.89
N VAL A 74 21.44 -9.64 -6.97
CA VAL A 74 21.28 -8.21 -6.67
C VAL A 74 22.65 -7.56 -6.74
N PHE A 75 22.72 -6.32 -7.17
CA PHE A 75 23.92 -5.49 -7.05
C PHE A 75 23.54 -4.11 -6.53
N TRP A 76 24.49 -3.36 -5.99
CA TRP A 76 24.23 -2.03 -5.41
C TRP A 76 25.39 -1.07 -5.67
N SER A 77 25.10 0.22 -5.69
CA SER A 77 26.11 1.28 -5.84
C SER A 77 27.13 1.17 -4.71
N VAL A 78 28.44 1.22 -5.00
CA VAL A 78 29.44 1.24 -3.92
C VAL A 78 29.39 2.54 -3.13
N THR A 79 28.95 3.62 -3.78
CA THR A 79 28.76 4.93 -3.19
C THR A 79 27.53 4.94 -2.28
N LYS A 80 27.71 5.51 -1.08
CA LYS A 80 26.64 5.85 -0.15
C LYS A 80 26.54 7.36 -0.04
N TYR A 81 25.32 7.88 -0.01
CA TYR A 81 25.06 9.30 0.10
C TYR A 81 24.51 9.62 1.48
N SER A 82 25.34 10.23 2.32
CA SER A 82 24.94 10.60 3.67
C SER A 82 24.14 11.90 3.68
N TYR A 83 23.14 11.96 4.53
CA TYR A 83 22.30 13.14 4.73
C TYR A 83 22.04 13.36 6.23
N SER A 84 21.53 14.54 6.57
CA SER A 84 21.12 14.86 7.95
C SER A 84 19.60 14.75 8.02
N PRO A 85 19.03 13.67 8.59
CA PRO A 85 17.60 13.52 8.60
C PRO A 85 16.96 14.57 9.50
N GLU A 86 15.94 15.26 9.02
CA GLU A 86 14.98 15.89 9.92
C GLU A 86 14.09 14.81 10.57
N PRO A 87 13.70 14.95 11.85
CA PRO A 87 12.81 13.99 12.50
C PRO A 87 11.48 13.85 11.73
N GLY A 88 11.18 12.64 11.25
CA GLY A 88 9.96 12.35 10.51
C GLY A 88 10.06 12.47 8.98
N GLU A 89 11.26 12.62 8.43
CA GLU A 89 11.49 12.84 6.99
C GLU A 89 11.13 11.67 6.05
N HIS A 90 10.95 10.45 6.56
CA HIS A 90 10.70 9.30 5.69
C HIS A 90 9.40 8.62 6.06
N PHE A 91 8.38 8.88 5.26
CA PHE A 91 7.15 8.11 5.30
C PHE A 91 7.38 6.75 4.64
N GLU A 92 7.42 5.69 5.46
CA GLU A 92 7.50 4.32 4.96
C GLU A 92 6.14 3.89 4.40
N MET A 93 6.03 3.91 3.07
CA MET A 93 4.88 3.38 2.33
C MET A 93 4.59 1.93 2.75
N PRO A 94 3.31 1.56 2.98
CA PRO A 94 2.98 0.16 3.20
C PRO A 94 3.32 -0.73 2.00
N LEU A 95 3.61 -2.00 2.30
CA LEU A 95 3.86 -2.98 1.25
C LEU A 95 2.69 -3.08 0.26
N GLY A 96 3.04 -3.23 -1.01
CA GLY A 96 2.10 -3.26 -2.13
C GLY A 96 2.11 -2.00 -2.98
N VAL A 97 2.68 -0.91 -2.48
CA VAL A 97 2.88 0.34 -3.23
C VAL A 97 4.31 0.83 -3.01
N ILE A 98 4.94 1.35 -4.07
CA ILE A 98 6.24 2.01 -3.99
C ILE A 98 6.24 3.24 -4.88
N LEU A 99 6.94 4.30 -4.47
CA LEU A 99 7.04 5.52 -5.26
C LEU A 99 7.91 5.27 -6.50
N SER A 100 7.70 6.10 -7.53
CA SER A 100 8.47 6.11 -8.77
C SER A 100 9.15 7.46 -8.93
N ASP A 101 10.44 7.44 -9.25
CA ASP A 101 11.24 8.58 -9.71
C ASP A 101 10.97 8.82 -11.20
N SER A 102 9.71 9.13 -11.52
CA SER A 102 9.32 9.45 -12.88
C SER A 102 9.96 10.77 -13.30
N ARG A 103 11.03 10.68 -14.11
CA ARG A 103 11.73 11.84 -14.71
C ARG A 103 10.81 12.74 -15.55
N ASP A 104 9.64 12.25 -15.93
CA ASP A 104 8.63 12.97 -16.72
C ASP A 104 7.53 13.64 -15.86
N ARG A 105 7.71 13.72 -14.53
CA ARG A 105 6.76 14.38 -13.62
C ARG A 105 6.59 15.87 -14.00
N PRO A 106 5.36 16.35 -14.23
CA PRO A 106 5.05 17.78 -14.36
C PRO A 106 5.47 18.60 -13.14
N ASP A 107 5.96 19.82 -13.36
CA ASP A 107 6.37 20.75 -12.29
C ASP A 107 5.23 21.10 -11.29
N ASP A 108 3.96 20.86 -11.65
CA ASP A 108 2.79 21.13 -10.80
C ASP A 108 2.29 19.90 -10.00
N ASP A 109 2.89 18.72 -10.20
CA ASP A 109 2.54 17.54 -9.40
C ASP A 109 3.18 17.65 -8.01
N PRO A 110 2.52 17.16 -6.93
CA PRO A 110 3.04 17.22 -5.57
C PRO A 110 4.35 16.45 -5.38
N ASP A 111 5.17 16.90 -4.44
CA ASP A 111 6.40 16.20 -4.08
C ASP A 111 6.08 14.91 -3.31
N PRO A 112 6.59 13.72 -3.71
CA PRO A 112 6.47 12.53 -2.90
C PRO A 112 6.97 12.72 -1.46
N ASP A 113 7.96 13.59 -1.25
CA ASP A 113 8.48 13.93 0.08
C ASP A 113 7.45 14.69 0.95
N ASP A 114 6.39 15.27 0.36
CA ASP A 114 5.30 15.90 1.11
C ASP A 114 4.33 14.86 1.72
N ILE A 115 4.44 13.57 1.33
CA ILE A 115 3.64 12.50 1.92
C ILE A 115 4.16 12.23 3.34
N ARG A 116 3.28 12.43 4.32
CA ARG A 116 3.55 12.14 5.73
C ARG A 116 2.38 11.48 6.42
N ALA A 117 2.66 10.80 7.53
CA ALA A 117 1.64 10.19 8.36
C ALA A 117 0.69 11.24 8.92
N GLY A 118 -0.61 10.97 8.83
CA GLY A 118 -1.65 11.90 9.24
C GLY A 118 -2.94 11.63 8.49
N TYR A 119 -3.96 12.47 8.71
CA TYR A 119 -5.25 12.29 8.06
C TYR A 119 -5.83 13.59 7.52
N ALA A 120 -6.78 13.47 6.60
CA ALA A 120 -7.61 14.59 6.17
C ALA A 120 -9.08 14.19 6.12
N ARG A 121 -9.94 15.20 6.20
CA ARG A 121 -11.39 15.05 6.18
C ARG A 121 -11.95 15.87 5.04
N PHE A 122 -12.86 15.25 4.30
CA PHE A 122 -13.51 15.84 3.15
C PHE A 122 -15.01 15.59 3.21
N GLU A 123 -15.79 16.47 2.60
CA GLU A 123 -17.21 16.25 2.34
C GLU A 123 -17.45 16.46 0.86
N ASN A 124 -18.11 15.50 0.22
CA ASN A 124 -18.49 15.58 -1.17
C ASN A 124 -19.88 14.97 -1.35
N GLU A 125 -20.83 15.78 -1.83
CA GLU A 125 -22.20 15.35 -2.13
C GLU A 125 -22.90 14.60 -0.97
N GLY A 126 -22.68 15.05 0.28
CA GLY A 126 -23.26 14.41 1.48
C GLY A 126 -22.56 13.13 1.94
N ILE A 127 -21.44 12.75 1.31
CA ILE A 127 -20.53 11.71 1.77
C ILE A 127 -19.34 12.37 2.47
N TYR A 128 -19.14 11.99 3.72
CA TYR A 128 -17.97 12.37 4.50
C TYR A 128 -16.88 11.33 4.33
N SER A 129 -15.69 11.78 3.95
CA SER A 129 -14.49 10.96 3.82
C SER A 129 -13.46 11.34 4.88
N LEU A 130 -12.78 10.33 5.43
CA LEU A 130 -11.60 10.46 6.25
C LEU A 130 -10.51 9.61 5.60
N GLU A 131 -9.47 10.25 5.07
CA GLU A 131 -8.34 9.58 4.42
C GLU A 131 -7.11 9.66 5.32
N VAL A 132 -6.36 8.57 5.40
CA VAL A 132 -5.24 8.44 6.34
C VAL A 132 -4.02 7.88 5.62
N ASN A 133 -2.94 8.65 5.61
CA ASN A 133 -1.61 8.15 5.24
C ASN A 133 -1.06 7.38 6.42
N VAL A 134 -1.05 6.06 6.35
CA VAL A 134 -0.54 5.19 7.42
C VAL A 134 0.76 4.53 6.98
N SER A 135 1.76 4.48 7.87
CA SER A 135 3.00 3.80 7.55
C SER A 135 2.82 2.28 7.53
N ASN A 136 3.75 1.59 6.87
CA ASN A 136 3.77 0.14 6.78
C ASN A 136 3.60 -0.57 8.14
N GLU A 137 4.37 -0.16 9.15
CA GLU A 137 4.34 -0.75 10.51
C GLU A 137 3.01 -0.53 11.24
N SER A 138 2.27 0.52 10.87
CA SER A 138 1.06 0.97 11.57
C SER A 138 -0.24 0.50 10.89
N LEU A 139 -0.19 0.11 9.61
CA LEU A 139 -1.38 -0.17 8.78
C LEU A 139 -2.36 -1.13 9.46
N TYR A 140 -1.87 -2.28 9.95
CA TYR A 140 -2.73 -3.31 10.55
C TYR A 140 -3.41 -2.82 11.84
N GLU A 141 -2.64 -2.26 12.78
CA GLU A 141 -3.15 -1.84 14.08
C GLU A 141 -4.13 -0.66 13.95
N HIS A 142 -3.88 0.27 13.02
CA HIS A 142 -4.74 1.42 12.79
C HIS A 142 -6.03 1.01 12.08
N TYR A 143 -5.96 0.08 11.13
CA TYR A 143 -7.16 -0.53 10.55
C TYR A 143 -7.99 -1.25 11.61
N ALA A 144 -7.34 -2.02 12.50
CA ALA A 144 -8.01 -2.71 13.61
C ALA A 144 -8.74 -1.74 14.55
N ALA A 145 -8.12 -0.61 14.88
CA ALA A 145 -8.73 0.42 15.71
C ALA A 145 -9.98 1.03 15.06
N LEU A 146 -9.93 1.29 13.75
CA LEU A 146 -11.07 1.80 12.99
C LEU A 146 -12.19 0.76 12.86
N LEU A 147 -11.86 -0.52 12.62
CA LEU A 147 -12.88 -1.57 12.51
C LEU A 147 -13.70 -1.71 13.80
N ARG A 148 -13.04 -1.72 14.96
CA ARG A 148 -13.70 -1.83 16.27
C ARG A 148 -14.67 -0.68 16.58
N LEU A 149 -14.58 0.44 15.86
CA LEU A 149 -15.50 1.57 16.03
C LEU A 149 -16.88 1.34 15.39
N TYR A 150 -16.95 0.49 14.37
CA TYR A 150 -18.12 0.38 13.48
C TYR A 150 -18.76 -1.00 13.45
N GLU A 151 -18.29 -1.94 14.27
CA GLU A 151 -18.92 -3.25 14.39
C GLU A 151 -20.37 -3.16 14.95
N PRO A 152 -21.27 -4.08 14.56
CA PRO A 152 -21.07 -5.17 13.61
C PRO A 152 -21.13 -4.71 12.15
N PHE A 153 -20.37 -5.40 11.30
CA PHE A 153 -20.38 -5.23 9.85
C PHE A 153 -21.45 -6.07 9.19
N ARG A 154 -22.03 -5.58 8.11
CA ARG A 154 -22.95 -6.34 7.27
C ARG A 154 -22.20 -7.28 6.33
N VAL A 155 -21.07 -6.83 5.82
CA VAL A 155 -20.27 -7.56 4.82
C VAL A 155 -18.83 -7.06 4.84
N PHE A 156 -17.91 -7.98 4.61
CA PHE A 156 -16.52 -7.70 4.31
C PHE A 156 -16.22 -8.14 2.88
N TRP A 157 -15.47 -7.36 2.10
CA TRP A 157 -15.14 -7.72 0.73
C TRP A 157 -13.71 -7.39 0.32
N PHE A 158 -13.25 -8.18 -0.64
CA PHE A 158 -12.08 -7.91 -1.46
C PHE A 158 -12.56 -7.31 -2.80
N LEU A 159 -11.92 -6.24 -3.21
CA LEU A 159 -11.93 -5.80 -4.60
C LEU A 159 -10.59 -6.20 -5.22
N VAL A 160 -10.64 -7.00 -6.28
CA VAL A 160 -9.48 -7.48 -7.04
C VAL A 160 -9.38 -6.66 -8.32
N HIS A 161 -8.43 -5.73 -8.36
CA HIS A 161 -8.36 -4.69 -9.38
C HIS A 161 -7.96 -5.19 -10.76
N ASP A 162 -8.52 -4.63 -11.83
CA ASP A 162 -8.29 -5.03 -13.23
C ASP A 162 -6.85 -4.88 -13.70
N HIS A 163 -6.12 -3.90 -13.18
CA HIS A 163 -4.71 -3.66 -13.46
C HIS A 163 -3.77 -4.66 -12.77
N TRP A 164 -4.31 -5.68 -12.09
CA TRP A 164 -3.54 -6.82 -11.60
C TRP A 164 -3.08 -7.68 -12.76
N GLU A 165 -1.81 -7.49 -13.16
CA GLU A 165 -1.15 -8.12 -14.31
C GLU A 165 -1.76 -7.64 -15.63
N ASN A 166 -1.01 -6.83 -16.39
CA ASN A 166 -1.40 -6.07 -17.59
C ASN A 166 -2.07 -6.85 -18.75
N GLU A 167 -2.38 -8.13 -18.60
CA GLU A 167 -2.90 -9.01 -19.66
C GLU A 167 -3.99 -9.95 -19.11
N GLY A 168 -5.24 -9.47 -18.96
CA GLY A 168 -6.38 -10.41 -18.93
C GLY A 168 -7.68 -9.97 -18.26
N ALA A 169 -7.66 -9.03 -17.32
CA ALA A 169 -8.89 -8.59 -16.64
C ALA A 169 -9.51 -7.37 -17.35
N GLU A 170 -10.80 -7.44 -17.65
CA GLU A 170 -11.54 -6.34 -18.31
C GLU A 170 -12.20 -5.38 -17.30
N ALA A 171 -12.28 -5.78 -16.02
CA ALA A 171 -12.92 -5.02 -14.95
C ALA A 171 -12.52 -5.53 -13.57
N ASP A 172 -12.72 -4.69 -12.55
CA ASP A 172 -12.54 -5.08 -11.16
C ASP A 172 -13.56 -6.15 -10.73
N GLU A 173 -13.14 -7.05 -9.86
CA GLU A 173 -13.98 -8.14 -9.35
C GLU A 173 -14.19 -8.01 -7.84
N PHE A 174 -15.46 -7.98 -7.40
CA PHE A 174 -15.81 -7.95 -5.99
C PHE A 174 -16.04 -9.37 -5.47
N PHE A 175 -15.45 -9.67 -4.32
CA PHE A 175 -15.65 -10.91 -3.58
C PHE A 175 -16.11 -10.57 -2.17
N THR A 176 -17.31 -11.01 -1.79
CA THR A 176 -18.00 -10.58 -0.57
C THR A 176 -18.19 -11.74 0.40
N ASN A 177 -18.13 -11.47 1.70
CA ASN A 177 -18.37 -12.43 2.76
C ASN A 177 -19.18 -11.75 3.89
N GLU A 178 -20.39 -12.24 4.14
CA GLU A 178 -21.30 -11.72 5.19
C GLU A 178 -21.09 -12.41 6.56
N GLU A 179 -20.34 -13.52 6.59
CA GLU A 179 -20.03 -14.25 7.82
C GLU A 179 -18.91 -13.56 8.62
N LEU A 180 -17.98 -12.88 7.94
CA LEU A 180 -16.94 -12.06 8.57
C LEU A 180 -17.53 -10.69 8.98
N ASN A 181 -18.24 -10.67 10.10
CA ASN A 181 -19.07 -9.52 10.50
C ASN A 181 -18.59 -8.80 11.77
N THR A 182 -17.52 -9.26 12.42
CA THR A 182 -16.88 -8.57 13.54
C THR A 182 -15.46 -8.12 13.20
N ALA A 183 -14.94 -7.13 13.94
CA ALA A 183 -13.56 -6.68 13.75
C ALA A 183 -12.56 -7.84 13.94
N ASP A 184 -12.74 -8.66 14.98
CA ASP A 184 -11.81 -9.74 15.31
C ASP A 184 -11.81 -10.85 14.25
N GLU A 185 -12.96 -11.20 13.66
CA GLU A 185 -13.04 -12.19 12.56
C GLU A 185 -12.33 -11.68 11.30
N ILE A 186 -12.55 -10.43 10.93
CA ILE A 186 -11.90 -9.78 9.77
C ILE A 186 -10.38 -9.74 9.99
N LEU A 187 -9.94 -9.28 11.16
CA LEU A 187 -8.52 -9.18 11.51
C LEU A 187 -7.84 -10.56 11.57
N ALA A 188 -8.52 -11.56 12.12
CA ALA A 188 -8.05 -12.93 12.11
C ALA A 188 -7.94 -13.49 10.68
N TYR A 189 -8.91 -13.21 9.82
CA TYR A 189 -8.85 -13.57 8.40
C TYR A 189 -7.61 -12.97 7.72
N ILE A 190 -7.45 -11.65 7.81
CA ILE A 190 -6.34 -10.90 7.20
C ILE A 190 -4.98 -11.43 7.69
N SER A 191 -4.85 -11.68 9.00
CA SER A 191 -3.59 -12.13 9.60
C SER A 191 -3.10 -13.52 9.13
N ARG A 192 -3.99 -14.36 8.58
CA ARG A 192 -3.62 -15.69 8.05
C ARG A 192 -2.89 -15.62 6.72
N ALA A 193 -3.09 -14.55 5.95
CA ALA A 193 -2.49 -14.37 4.63
C ALA A 193 -2.20 -12.89 4.35
N PRO A 194 -1.28 -12.24 5.09
CA PRO A 194 -1.00 -10.81 4.94
C PRO A 194 -0.43 -10.47 3.56
N VAL A 195 0.34 -11.38 2.95
CA VAL A 195 0.94 -11.21 1.62
C VAL A 195 -0.09 -11.08 0.50
N ASP A 196 -1.27 -11.67 0.67
CA ASP A 196 -2.35 -11.66 -0.32
C ASP A 196 -3.39 -10.57 -0.05
N SER A 197 -3.30 -9.91 1.10
CA SER A 197 -4.28 -8.94 1.59
C SER A 197 -3.61 -7.59 1.85
N LEU A 198 -3.05 -7.38 3.04
CA LEU A 198 -2.43 -6.11 3.44
C LEU A 198 -1.31 -5.67 2.50
N GLN A 199 -0.45 -6.61 2.09
CA GLN A 199 0.80 -6.31 1.37
C GLN A 199 0.66 -6.33 -0.15
N ASN A 200 -0.54 -6.62 -0.65
CA ASN A 200 -0.79 -6.80 -2.09
C ASN A 200 -1.42 -5.55 -2.68
N GLY A 201 -0.67 -4.76 -3.46
CA GLY A 201 -1.13 -3.52 -4.09
C GLY A 201 -2.40 -3.67 -4.94
N PHE A 202 -2.66 -4.87 -5.45
CA PHE A 202 -3.78 -5.11 -6.36
C PHE A 202 -5.11 -5.47 -5.67
N VAL A 203 -5.20 -5.28 -4.35
CA VAL A 203 -6.46 -5.49 -3.60
C VAL A 203 -6.83 -4.30 -2.72
N THR A 204 -8.12 -3.99 -2.73
CA THR A 204 -8.78 -3.17 -1.72
C THR A 204 -9.58 -4.06 -0.78
N LEU A 205 -9.47 -3.81 0.53
CA LEU A 205 -10.23 -4.49 1.56
C LEU A 205 -11.26 -3.52 2.12
N THR A 206 -12.52 -3.94 2.24
CA THR A 206 -13.57 -3.06 2.79
C THR A 206 -14.45 -3.82 3.77
N ALA A 207 -14.68 -3.22 4.93
CA ALA A 207 -15.72 -3.63 5.86
C ALA A 207 -16.86 -2.59 5.82
N TYR A 208 -18.09 -3.04 5.57
CA TYR A 208 -19.26 -2.18 5.47
C TYR A 208 -20.21 -2.37 6.65
N ALA A 209 -20.49 -1.29 7.36
CA ALA A 209 -21.52 -1.24 8.40
C ALA A 209 -22.78 -0.54 7.85
N SER A 210 -23.93 -1.19 8.02
CA SER A 210 -25.20 -0.67 7.49
C SER A 210 -25.69 0.59 8.22
N GLU A 211 -25.35 0.73 9.50
CA GLU A 211 -25.64 1.92 10.28
C GLU A 211 -24.81 3.10 9.74
N ASP A 212 -25.49 4.18 9.33
CA ASP A 212 -24.85 5.37 8.73
C ASP A 212 -23.98 5.09 7.50
N GLN A 213 -24.21 3.93 6.85
CA GLN A 213 -23.57 3.48 5.62
C GLN A 213 -22.05 3.68 5.62
N VAL A 214 -21.37 3.13 6.64
CA VAL A 214 -19.94 3.31 6.84
C VAL A 214 -19.16 2.26 6.07
N ASN A 215 -18.19 2.69 5.25
CA ASN A 215 -17.15 1.83 4.68
C ASN A 215 -15.82 2.12 5.37
N VAL A 216 -15.14 1.08 5.86
CA VAL A 216 -13.76 1.17 6.38
C VAL A 216 -12.86 0.39 5.43
N ASN A 217 -11.97 1.10 4.73
CA ASN A 217 -11.20 0.54 3.63
C ASN A 217 -9.70 0.56 3.92
N ILE A 218 -9.00 -0.46 3.42
CA ILE A 218 -7.60 -0.36 3.01
C ILE A 218 -7.62 -0.33 1.49
N SER A 219 -7.20 0.79 0.87
CA SER A 219 -7.17 0.90 -0.59
C SER A 219 -6.03 0.07 -1.21
N ASP A 220 -6.04 -0.02 -2.54
CA ASP A 220 -4.90 -0.45 -3.37
C ASP A 220 -3.67 0.43 -3.15
N HIS A 221 -3.84 1.75 -3.02
CA HIS A 221 -2.77 2.68 -2.58
C HIS A 221 -2.34 2.51 -1.10
N LYS A 222 -2.90 1.52 -0.39
CA LYS A 222 -2.59 1.18 1.01
C LYS A 222 -2.79 2.29 2.04
N LYS A 223 -3.69 3.23 1.74
CA LYS A 223 -4.21 4.18 2.73
C LYS A 223 -5.45 3.62 3.43
N LEU A 224 -5.74 4.15 4.61
CA LEU A 224 -7.03 3.90 5.26
C LEU A 224 -8.03 4.94 4.78
N VAL A 225 -9.24 4.51 4.41
CA VAL A 225 -10.33 5.40 4.01
C VAL A 225 -11.60 5.02 4.75
N VAL A 226 -12.16 5.97 5.50
CA VAL A 226 -13.49 5.84 6.09
C VAL A 226 -14.47 6.72 5.33
N LEU A 227 -15.48 6.11 4.72
CA LEU A 227 -16.58 6.81 4.04
C LEU A 227 -17.85 6.63 4.87
N SER A 228 -18.65 7.68 5.03
CA SER A 228 -19.96 7.59 5.71
C SER A 228 -20.90 8.69 5.25
N THR A 229 -22.20 8.44 5.33
CA THR A 229 -23.23 9.49 5.18
C THR A 229 -23.38 10.35 6.44
N SER A 230 -22.56 10.14 7.48
CA SER A 230 -22.66 10.81 8.78
C SER A 230 -21.35 11.47 9.19
N ASP A 231 -21.36 12.81 9.28
CA ASP A 231 -20.23 13.60 9.82
C ASP A 231 -19.84 13.16 11.24
N SER A 232 -20.84 12.81 12.05
CA SER A 232 -20.61 12.38 13.43
C SER A 232 -19.81 11.08 13.50
N ARG A 233 -19.99 10.17 12.52
CA ARG A 233 -19.26 8.91 12.42
C ARG A 233 -17.82 9.14 11.99
N THR A 234 -17.58 9.96 10.97
CA THR A 234 -16.21 10.29 10.54
C THR A 234 -15.47 11.10 11.61
N SER A 235 -16.16 11.97 12.35
CA SER A 235 -15.60 12.70 13.50
C SER A 235 -15.18 11.76 14.64
N LYS A 236 -15.87 10.64 14.85
CA LYS A 236 -15.44 9.63 15.83
C LYS A 236 -14.18 8.91 15.39
N ALA A 237 -14.06 8.54 14.10
CA ALA A 237 -12.83 7.96 13.58
C ALA A 237 -11.64 8.92 13.66
N ALA A 238 -11.85 10.21 13.36
CA ALA A 238 -10.83 11.24 13.53
C ALA A 238 -10.28 11.27 14.98
N LYS A 239 -11.17 11.22 15.99
CA LYS A 239 -10.75 11.15 17.40
C LYS A 239 -9.96 9.88 17.76
N VAL A 240 -10.25 8.75 17.10
CA VAL A 240 -9.47 7.52 17.25
C VAL A 240 -8.07 7.75 16.69
N LEU A 241 -7.96 8.35 15.50
CA LEU A 241 -6.66 8.70 14.90
C LEU A 241 -5.88 9.70 15.76
N ASP A 242 -6.52 10.73 16.31
CA ASP A 242 -5.91 11.68 17.25
C ASP A 242 -5.29 10.93 18.45
N SER A 243 -6.01 9.95 19.01
CA SER A 243 -5.51 9.13 20.13
C SER A 243 -4.36 8.21 19.77
N LEU A 244 -4.21 7.87 18.49
CA LEU A 244 -3.11 7.10 17.93
C LEU A 244 -1.91 7.99 17.54
N GLY A 245 -2.02 9.31 17.76
CA GLY A 245 -0.95 10.28 17.50
C GLY A 245 -0.92 10.81 16.08
N TYR A 246 -1.99 10.61 15.30
CA TYR A 246 -2.11 11.16 13.96
C TYR A 246 -2.67 12.58 14.02
N GLU A 247 -2.07 13.47 13.25
CA GLU A 247 -2.53 14.85 13.13
C GLU A 247 -3.40 15.01 11.87
N GLN A 248 -4.37 15.92 11.94
CA GLN A 248 -5.08 16.36 10.75
C GLN A 248 -4.16 17.26 9.91
N LEU A 249 -3.95 16.89 8.66
CA LEU A 249 -3.05 17.59 7.75
C LEU A 249 -3.81 18.58 6.86
N SER A 250 -3.20 19.73 6.61
CA SER A 250 -3.62 20.70 5.61
C SER A 250 -2.38 21.49 5.14
N PRO A 251 -1.89 21.29 3.90
CA PRO A 251 -2.40 20.35 2.89
C PRO A 251 -2.22 18.87 3.30
N PHE A 252 -3.01 17.99 2.68
CA PHE A 252 -2.86 16.54 2.76
C PHE A 252 -2.42 16.04 1.40
N VAL A 253 -1.17 15.59 1.31
CA VAL A 253 -0.61 14.96 0.11
C VAL A 253 -0.65 13.45 0.32
N SER A 254 -1.19 12.73 -0.64
CA SER A 254 -1.24 11.27 -0.66
C SER A 254 -0.83 10.77 -2.04
N VAL A 255 -0.65 9.46 -2.17
CA VAL A 255 -0.32 8.83 -3.45
C VAL A 255 -1.35 9.16 -4.55
N ASP A 256 -2.64 9.30 -4.18
CA ASP A 256 -3.71 9.69 -5.10
C ASP A 256 -3.58 11.12 -5.65
N ALA A 257 -2.72 11.95 -5.08
CA ALA A 257 -2.54 13.34 -5.48
C ALA A 257 -1.67 13.49 -6.75
N ARG A 258 -1.75 12.55 -7.70
CA ARG A 258 -0.89 12.45 -8.91
C ARG A 258 0.58 12.13 -8.62
N VAL A 259 0.87 11.51 -7.48
CA VAL A 259 2.22 11.05 -7.19
C VAL A 259 2.47 9.76 -7.96
N HIS A 260 3.51 9.72 -8.80
CA HIS A 260 3.87 8.54 -9.57
C HIS A 260 4.29 7.38 -8.65
N HIS A 261 3.74 6.19 -8.90
CA HIS A 261 3.96 5.02 -8.06
C HIS A 261 3.67 3.73 -8.83
N TRP A 262 4.16 2.62 -8.29
CA TRP A 262 3.89 1.28 -8.75
C TRP A 262 3.05 0.51 -7.74
N HIS A 263 2.02 -0.18 -8.23
CA HIS A 263 1.36 -1.26 -7.51
C HIS A 263 2.15 -2.55 -7.69
N TYR A 264 2.35 -3.30 -6.61
CA TYR A 264 3.03 -4.59 -6.67
C TYR A 264 2.48 -5.57 -5.65
N ARG A 265 2.90 -6.84 -5.79
CA ARG A 265 2.64 -7.89 -4.82
C ARG A 265 3.95 -8.57 -4.43
N PRO A 266 4.09 -9.04 -3.18
CA PRO A 266 5.23 -9.87 -2.79
C PRO A 266 5.38 -11.08 -3.72
N ALA A 267 6.61 -11.52 -3.97
CA ALA A 267 6.91 -12.63 -4.88
C ALA A 267 6.23 -13.95 -4.43
N ASN A 268 6.06 -14.11 -3.12
CA ASN A 268 5.42 -15.26 -2.51
C ASN A 268 3.88 -15.12 -2.38
N SER A 269 3.28 -14.02 -2.86
CA SER A 269 1.83 -13.90 -2.92
C SER A 269 1.26 -14.79 -4.03
N ARG A 270 -0.03 -15.09 -3.92
CA ARG A 270 -0.79 -15.79 -4.95
C ARG A 270 -0.90 -14.96 -6.23
N THR A 271 -0.99 -15.62 -7.38
CA THR A 271 -1.45 -14.98 -8.62
C THR A 271 -2.91 -14.55 -8.49
N ARG A 272 -3.39 -13.70 -9.41
CA ARG A 272 -4.81 -13.28 -9.44
C ARG A 272 -5.77 -14.49 -9.37
N GLU A 273 -5.59 -15.46 -10.28
CA GLU A 273 -6.42 -16.67 -10.34
C GLU A 273 -6.36 -17.48 -9.04
N GLN A 274 -5.15 -17.64 -8.47
CA GLN A 274 -4.96 -18.35 -7.21
C GLN A 274 -5.63 -17.63 -6.03
N LEU A 275 -5.60 -16.29 -6.00
CA LEU A 275 -6.32 -15.53 -4.97
C LEU A 275 -7.83 -15.69 -5.12
N ILE A 276 -8.37 -15.56 -6.34
CA ILE A 276 -9.82 -15.70 -6.60
C ILE A 276 -10.32 -17.08 -6.15
N ASN A 277 -9.60 -18.13 -6.53
CA ASN A 277 -9.91 -19.49 -6.09
C ASN A 277 -9.86 -19.60 -4.57
N ARG A 278 -8.83 -19.02 -3.95
CA ARG A 278 -8.68 -19.02 -2.50
C ARG A 278 -9.81 -18.29 -1.77
N LEU A 279 -10.21 -17.10 -2.26
CA LEU A 279 -11.33 -16.33 -1.70
C LEU A 279 -12.61 -17.16 -1.75
N SER A 280 -12.85 -17.85 -2.86
CA SER A 280 -14.02 -18.74 -3.03
C SER A 280 -13.99 -19.92 -2.04
N GLU A 281 -12.82 -20.55 -1.83
CA GLU A 281 -12.63 -21.61 -0.82
C GLU A 281 -12.86 -21.11 0.61
N ASP A 282 -12.50 -19.86 0.88
CA ASP A 282 -12.66 -19.21 2.17
C ASP A 282 -14.09 -18.63 2.40
N GLY A 283 -15.03 -18.93 1.50
CA GLY A 283 -16.46 -18.59 1.65
C GLY A 283 -16.86 -17.23 1.07
N PHE A 284 -15.96 -16.54 0.35
CA PHE A 284 -16.34 -15.35 -0.39
C PHE A 284 -17.12 -15.70 -1.65
N SER A 285 -18.14 -14.90 -1.96
CA SER A 285 -18.93 -15.01 -3.19
C SER A 285 -18.65 -13.83 -4.11
N SER A 286 -18.46 -14.11 -5.40
CA SER A 286 -18.38 -13.07 -6.43
C SER A 286 -19.66 -12.23 -6.43
N TRP A 287 -19.50 -10.92 -6.50
CA TRP A 287 -20.58 -9.95 -6.53
C TRP A 287 -20.39 -9.00 -7.71
N THR A 288 -21.48 -8.68 -8.39
CA THR A 288 -21.52 -7.66 -9.42
C THR A 288 -22.50 -6.58 -8.99
N PRO A 289 -22.07 -5.32 -8.80
CA PRO A 289 -22.98 -4.23 -8.54
C PRO A 289 -24.04 -4.16 -9.64
N ASP A 290 -25.31 -4.33 -9.27
CA ASP A 290 -26.43 -4.33 -10.21
C ASP A 290 -26.66 -2.88 -10.69
N SER A 291 -26.03 -2.50 -11.82
CA SER A 291 -26.06 -1.14 -12.41
C SER A 291 -27.47 -0.65 -12.77
N ARG A 292 -28.50 -1.49 -12.63
CA ARG A 292 -29.89 -1.21 -12.97
C ARG A 292 -30.77 -0.82 -11.79
N LYS A 293 -30.25 -0.75 -10.55
CA LYS A 293 -31.05 -0.43 -9.35
C LYS A 293 -30.74 0.91 -8.68
N ALA A 294 -29.83 1.71 -9.23
CA ALA A 294 -29.53 3.06 -8.72
C ALA A 294 -30.57 4.14 -9.08
N SER A 295 -31.73 3.75 -9.64
CA SER A 295 -32.84 4.65 -9.97
C SER A 295 -34.14 4.18 -9.33
N ARG A 296 -34.27 4.33 -8.01
CA ARG A 296 -35.56 4.41 -7.32
C ARG A 296 -35.51 5.35 -6.13
#